data_AF-A0AAQ3QGP6-F1
#
_entry.id   AF-A0AAQ3QGP6-F1
#
_cell.length_a   1.000
_cell.length_b   1.000
_cell.length_c   1.000
_cell.angle_alpha   90.00
_cell.angle_beta   90.00
_cell.angle_gamma   90.00
#
_symmetry.space_group_name_H-M   'P 1'
#
loop_
_entity.id
_entity.type
_entity.pdbx_description
1 polymer ?
#
loop_
_entity_poly.entity_id
_entity_poly.type
_entity_poly.pdbx_seq_one_letter_code
_entity_poly.pdbx_strand_id
1 'polypeptide(L)'
;MSQSNFLVMASLVEQVTTTSYTRCYLEGLVGIIMRFTTTLYDQEILFMAREQNIASVFTELLVRTAGSNEVQRLAAVGLENLSSQSVHLSRPPDMRTRSRSFFSKSFSFSSQEGRSQEVKLCPIHRGACSSCTTFCLLESRAVERLLGCLKHEGLVVVEAASSAICTLLNERLDVEKSVRVLSEADTLRHVLRVLR
;
A
#
# COMPACT_ATOMS: atom_id res chain seq x y z
N MET A 1 -14.46 50.21 -27.07
CA MET A 1 -13.42 49.16 -26.94
C MET A 1 -12.76 49.35 -25.58
N SER A 2 -12.95 48.43 -24.60
CA SER A 2 -12.09 48.27 -23.37
C SER A 2 -12.84 47.69 -22.14
N GLN A 3 -13.70 46.69 -22.29
CA GLN A 3 -14.12 45.85 -21.14
C GLN A 3 -14.08 44.35 -21.47
N SER A 4 -14.30 43.98 -22.73
CA SER A 4 -14.36 42.58 -23.16
C SER A 4 -13.00 41.86 -23.17
N ASN A 5 -11.88 42.58 -23.31
CA ASN A 5 -10.54 41.96 -23.34
C ASN A 5 -9.97 41.67 -21.93
N PHE A 6 -10.47 42.35 -20.89
CA PHE A 6 -9.98 42.19 -19.52
C PHE A 6 -10.56 40.93 -18.85
N LEU A 7 -11.84 40.62 -19.13
CA LEU A 7 -12.50 39.40 -18.63
C LEU A 7 -11.99 38.12 -19.31
N VAL A 8 -11.61 38.18 -20.59
CA VAL A 8 -11.06 37.01 -21.31
C VAL A 8 -9.64 36.69 -20.84
N MET A 9 -8.83 37.71 -20.51
CA MET A 9 -7.49 37.49 -19.95
C MET A 9 -7.51 37.05 -18.48
N ALA A 10 -8.43 37.56 -17.66
CA ALA A 10 -8.62 37.04 -16.29
C ALA A 10 -9.09 35.57 -16.30
N SER A 11 -9.98 35.19 -17.21
CA SER A 11 -10.49 33.81 -17.30
C SER A 11 -9.48 32.80 -17.89
N LEU A 12 -8.51 33.25 -18.70
CA LEU A 12 -7.43 32.40 -19.24
C LEU A 12 -6.23 32.26 -18.28
N VAL A 13 -5.95 33.26 -17.44
CA VAL A 13 -4.82 33.24 -16.50
C VAL A 13 -5.13 32.46 -15.21
N GLU A 14 -6.41 32.34 -14.84
CA GLU A 14 -6.84 31.68 -13.60
C GLU A 14 -6.97 30.14 -13.71
N GLN A 15 -6.89 29.57 -14.92
CA GLN A 15 -7.19 28.13 -15.14
C GLN A 15 -5.97 27.22 -15.37
N VAL A 16 -4.76 27.75 -15.59
CA VAL A 16 -3.59 26.90 -15.96
C VAL A 16 -2.41 27.01 -14.98
N THR A 17 -2.34 28.07 -14.18
CA THR A 17 -1.22 28.34 -13.26
C THR A 17 -1.45 27.79 -11.84
N THR A 18 -2.69 27.83 -11.36
CA THR A 18 -3.10 27.28 -10.06
C THR A 18 -3.03 25.75 -10.06
N THR A 19 -3.52 25.12 -11.13
CA THR A 19 -3.55 23.66 -11.29
C THR A 19 -2.14 23.05 -11.43
N SER A 20 -1.25 23.69 -12.18
CA SER A 20 0.15 23.24 -12.33
C SER A 20 0.97 23.44 -11.06
N TYR A 21 0.83 24.58 -10.38
CA TYR A 21 1.50 24.82 -9.09
C TYR A 21 1.03 23.85 -8.01
N THR A 22 -0.29 23.64 -7.89
CA THR A 22 -0.86 22.65 -6.97
C THR A 22 -0.34 21.24 -7.29
N ARG A 23 -0.17 20.90 -8.57
CA ARG A 23 0.39 19.61 -8.99
C ARG A 23 1.85 19.45 -8.57
N CYS A 24 2.72 20.42 -8.86
CA CYS A 24 4.13 20.39 -8.46
C CYS A 24 4.27 20.35 -6.93
N TYR A 25 3.44 21.09 -6.21
CA TYR A 25 3.41 21.07 -4.75
C TYR A 25 3.01 19.69 -4.21
N LEU A 26 1.96 19.07 -4.77
CA LEU A 26 1.55 17.72 -4.42
C LEU A 26 2.66 16.70 -4.73
N GLU A 27 3.28 16.77 -5.91
CA GLU A 27 4.42 15.93 -6.29
C GLU A 27 5.57 16.06 -5.27
N GLY A 28 5.89 17.28 -4.86
CA GLY A 28 6.90 17.55 -3.83
C GLY A 28 6.55 16.95 -2.48
N LEU A 29 5.31 17.13 -2.00
CA LEU A 29 4.84 16.55 -0.73
C LEU A 29 4.87 15.02 -0.75
N VAL A 30 4.33 14.41 -1.81
CA VAL A 30 4.33 12.95 -1.98
C VAL A 30 5.75 12.42 -2.08
N GLY A 31 6.64 13.15 -2.75
CA GLY A 31 8.07 12.84 -2.83
C GLY A 31 8.75 12.84 -1.47
N ILE A 32 8.46 13.82 -0.61
CA ILE A 32 8.98 13.87 0.77
C ILE A 32 8.49 12.68 1.58
N ILE A 33 7.18 12.37 1.54
CA ILE A 33 6.61 11.20 2.23
C ILE A 33 7.25 9.91 1.73
N MET A 34 7.44 9.79 0.40
CA MET A 34 8.10 8.64 -0.20
C MET A 34 9.54 8.51 0.32
N ARG A 35 10.31 9.60 0.47
CA ARG A 35 11.67 9.51 1.03
C ARG A 35 11.69 8.96 2.45
N PHE A 36 10.73 9.31 3.31
CA PHE A 36 10.65 8.70 4.65
C PHE A 36 10.46 7.17 4.61
N THR A 37 9.82 6.63 3.56
CA THR A 37 9.70 5.17 3.41
C THR A 37 11.03 4.47 3.12
N THR A 38 12.06 5.21 2.70
CA THR A 38 13.41 4.65 2.48
C THR A 38 14.22 4.52 3.78
N THR A 39 13.75 5.13 4.86
CA THR A 39 14.45 5.19 6.17
C THR A 39 13.67 4.48 7.28
N LEU A 40 12.85 3.47 6.95
CA LEU A 40 12.02 2.72 7.91
C LEU A 40 12.82 1.87 8.94
N TYR A 41 14.14 1.81 8.80
CA TYR A 41 15.01 1.25 9.85
C TYR A 41 15.05 2.13 11.11
N ASP A 42 14.79 3.43 10.95
CA ASP A 42 14.59 4.37 12.04
C ASP A 42 13.22 4.11 12.71
N GLN A 43 13.23 3.86 14.01
CA GLN A 43 12.02 3.49 14.76
C GLN A 43 11.04 4.66 14.89
N GLU A 44 11.50 5.91 14.93
CA GLU A 44 10.63 7.08 14.98
C GLU A 44 9.90 7.25 13.65
N ILE A 45 10.61 7.09 12.53
CA ILE A 45 10.03 7.14 11.19
C ILE A 45 9.06 5.97 10.99
N LEU A 46 9.41 4.77 11.42
CA LEU A 46 8.53 3.60 11.36
C LEU A 46 7.26 3.82 12.19
N PHE A 47 7.39 4.36 13.41
CA PHE A 47 6.25 4.67 14.26
C PHE A 47 5.33 5.69 13.60
N MET A 48 5.87 6.81 13.08
CA MET A 48 5.08 7.80 12.36
C MET A 48 4.38 7.21 11.14
N ALA A 49 5.06 6.35 10.37
CA ALA A 49 4.48 5.72 9.19
C ALA A 49 3.27 4.83 9.54
N ARG A 50 3.31 4.17 10.70
CA ARG A 50 2.20 3.36 11.23
C ARG A 50 1.05 4.22 11.72
N GLU A 51 1.35 5.20 12.56
CA GLU A 51 0.35 6.10 13.15
C GLU A 51 -0.46 6.83 12.07
N GLN A 52 0.20 7.28 11.01
CA GLN A 52 -0.43 7.99 9.90
C GLN A 52 -0.96 7.06 8.80
N ASN A 53 -0.82 5.74 8.95
CA ASN A 53 -1.21 4.73 7.96
C ASN A 53 -0.77 5.10 6.53
N ILE A 54 0.53 5.39 6.37
CA ILE A 54 1.08 5.91 5.12
C ILE A 54 0.81 4.98 3.93
N ALA A 55 0.70 3.67 4.15
CA ALA A 55 0.29 2.72 3.13
C ALA A 55 -1.11 3.06 2.56
N SER A 56 -2.08 3.41 3.40
CA SER A 56 -3.41 3.84 2.91
C SER A 56 -3.35 5.17 2.17
N VAL A 57 -2.49 6.11 2.60
CA VAL A 57 -2.30 7.40 1.92
C VAL A 57 -1.80 7.18 0.50
N PHE A 58 -0.73 6.41 0.31
CA PHE A 58 -0.24 6.09 -1.04
C PHE A 58 -1.26 5.29 -1.85
N THR A 59 -1.99 4.38 -1.22
CA THR A 59 -3.03 3.61 -1.89
C THR A 59 -4.11 4.52 -2.50
N GLU A 60 -4.57 5.52 -1.76
CA GLU A 60 -5.53 6.52 -2.27
C GLU A 60 -4.92 7.39 -3.37
N LEU A 61 -3.64 7.76 -3.23
CA LEU A 61 -2.89 8.52 -4.22
C LEU A 61 -2.60 7.76 -5.52
N LEU A 62 -2.88 6.45 -5.63
CA LEU A 62 -2.84 5.76 -6.93
C LEU A 62 -4.05 6.11 -7.81
N VAL A 63 -5.18 6.45 -7.19
CA VAL A 63 -6.46 6.72 -7.89
C VAL A 63 -6.77 8.21 -7.95
N ARG A 64 -6.48 8.95 -6.87
CA ARG A 64 -6.86 10.37 -6.71
C ARG A 64 -5.72 11.31 -7.10
N THR A 65 -5.26 11.21 -8.35
CA THR A 65 -3.94 11.78 -8.76
C THR A 65 -4.02 13.11 -9.47
N ALA A 66 -5.22 13.66 -9.67
CA ALA A 66 -5.44 14.78 -10.59
C ALA A 66 -4.76 14.58 -11.97
N GLY A 67 -4.51 13.33 -12.38
CA GLY A 67 -3.81 12.99 -13.63
C GLY A 67 -2.28 13.14 -13.60
N SER A 68 -1.62 13.24 -12.43
CA SER A 68 -0.15 13.26 -12.36
C SER A 68 0.44 11.84 -12.32
N ASN A 69 1.16 11.48 -13.39
CA ASN A 69 1.97 10.28 -13.47
C ASN A 69 3.03 10.23 -12.37
N GLU A 70 3.59 11.38 -11.98
CA GLU A 70 4.64 11.44 -10.97
C GLU A 70 4.07 11.14 -9.57
N VAL A 71 2.87 11.63 -9.26
CA VAL A 71 2.19 11.26 -8.00
C VAL A 71 1.91 9.75 -7.96
N GLN A 72 1.42 9.17 -9.06
CA GLN A 72 1.18 7.72 -9.14
C GLN A 72 2.46 6.91 -8.98
N ARG A 73 3.53 7.33 -9.67
CA ARG A 73 4.85 6.69 -9.59
C ARG A 73 5.38 6.74 -8.17
N LEU A 74 5.41 7.92 -7.55
CA LEU A 74 5.91 8.10 -6.17
C LEU A 74 5.06 7.31 -5.16
N ALA A 75 3.75 7.24 -5.36
CA ALA A 75 2.87 6.44 -4.51
C ALA A 75 3.13 4.94 -4.64
N ALA A 76 3.33 4.44 -5.87
CA ALA A 76 3.68 3.05 -6.11
C ALA A 76 5.05 2.70 -5.51
N VAL A 77 6.06 3.55 -5.68
CA VAL A 77 7.38 3.38 -5.03
C VAL A 77 7.27 3.40 -3.51
N GLY A 78 6.46 4.31 -2.95
CA GLY A 78 6.20 4.35 -1.51
C GLY A 78 5.58 3.05 -0.99
N LEU A 79 4.62 2.49 -1.72
CA LEU A 79 4.02 1.18 -1.41
C LEU A 79 5.00 0.02 -1.54
N GLU A 80 5.88 0.04 -2.54
CA GLU A 80 6.98 -0.92 -2.67
C GLU A 80 7.88 -0.89 -1.42
N ASN A 81 8.38 0.30 -1.05
CA ASN A 81 9.27 0.46 0.10
C ASN A 81 8.60 -0.03 1.39
N LEU A 82 7.34 0.35 1.64
CA LEU A 82 6.59 -0.06 2.81
C LEU A 82 6.33 -1.56 2.83
N SER A 83 5.83 -2.13 1.73
CA SER A 83 5.48 -3.55 1.64
C SER A 83 6.70 -4.48 1.67
N SER A 84 7.88 -4.00 1.27
CA SER A 84 9.14 -4.73 1.47
C SER A 84 9.39 -5.07 2.94
N GLN A 85 8.90 -4.24 3.87
CA GLN A 85 9.03 -4.46 5.30
C GLN A 85 8.02 -5.46 5.85
N SER A 86 6.93 -5.76 5.12
CA SER A 86 5.84 -6.62 5.60
C SER A 86 6.32 -7.99 6.03
N VAL A 87 7.29 -8.58 5.33
CA VAL A 87 7.86 -9.89 5.67
C VAL A 87 8.56 -9.91 7.03
N HIS A 88 9.13 -8.78 7.45
CA HIS A 88 9.83 -8.65 8.73
C HIS A 88 8.88 -8.25 9.86
N LEU A 89 7.88 -7.42 9.54
CA LEU A 89 6.95 -6.86 10.51
C LEU A 89 5.80 -7.82 10.84
N SER A 90 5.49 -8.75 9.94
CA SER A 90 4.47 -9.76 10.15
C SER A 90 5.03 -10.89 11.02
N ARG A 91 4.51 -11.04 12.24
CA ARG A 91 4.91 -12.12 13.14
C ARG A 91 3.98 -13.32 12.96
N PRO A 92 4.47 -14.48 12.52
CA PRO A 92 3.71 -15.72 12.61
C PRO A 92 3.41 -16.01 14.10
N PRO A 93 2.22 -16.49 14.46
CA PRO A 93 1.96 -16.89 15.84
C PRO A 93 2.96 -17.97 16.25
N ASP A 94 3.63 -17.78 17.39
CA ASP A 94 4.57 -18.76 17.92
C ASP A 94 3.86 -20.11 18.10
N MET A 95 4.29 -21.15 17.37
CA MET A 95 3.70 -22.49 17.46
C MET A 95 3.80 -23.11 18.86
N ARG A 96 4.62 -22.53 19.76
CA ARG A 96 4.83 -23.01 21.13
C ARG A 96 3.61 -22.83 22.04
N THR A 97 2.65 -21.96 21.68
CA THR A 97 1.48 -21.67 22.52
C THR A 97 0.30 -22.62 22.28
N ARG A 98 0.32 -23.43 21.21
CA ARG A 98 -0.74 -24.44 20.95
C ARG A 98 -0.60 -25.73 21.76
N SER A 99 0.52 -25.94 22.47
CA SER A 99 0.89 -27.23 23.09
C SER A 99 0.68 -27.30 24.62
N ARG A 100 -0.11 -26.43 25.26
CA ARG A 100 -0.24 -26.42 26.74
C ARG A 100 -1.66 -26.39 27.28
N SER A 101 -2.58 -27.15 26.70
CA SER A 101 -3.88 -27.39 27.37
C SER A 101 -4.32 -28.85 27.23
N PHE A 102 -3.68 -29.74 27.99
CA PHE A 102 -4.19 -31.10 28.24
C PHE A 102 -4.14 -31.51 29.71
N PHE A 103 -3.83 -30.60 30.64
CA PHE A 103 -3.84 -30.88 32.08
C PHE A 103 -4.28 -29.68 32.91
N SER A 104 -5.59 -29.59 33.19
CA SER A 104 -6.08 -29.06 34.47
C SER A 104 -7.53 -29.48 34.70
N LYS A 105 -7.71 -30.47 35.58
CA LYS A 105 -8.97 -30.76 36.27
C LYS A 105 -9.13 -29.76 37.42
N SER A 106 -10.37 -29.33 37.64
CA SER A 106 -10.88 -28.55 38.79
C SER A 106 -10.38 -27.12 38.94
N PHE A 107 -11.24 -26.13 38.66
CA PHE A 107 -11.96 -25.35 39.68
C PHE A 107 -12.95 -24.41 38.98
N SER A 108 -14.21 -24.44 39.43
CA SER A 108 -15.27 -23.54 38.97
C SER A 108 -15.02 -22.12 39.46
N PHE A 109 -14.87 -21.15 38.56
CA PHE A 109 -15.26 -19.77 38.82
C PHE A 109 -15.58 -19.04 37.50
N SER A 110 -16.77 -18.44 37.47
CA SER A 110 -17.33 -17.63 36.40
C SER A 110 -16.42 -16.46 36.03
N SER A 111 -16.02 -16.34 34.77
CA SER A 111 -15.64 -15.08 34.11
C SER A 111 -15.53 -15.27 32.60
N GLN A 112 -16.51 -14.70 31.89
CA GLN A 112 -16.54 -14.35 30.47
C GLN A 112 -15.90 -15.30 29.44
N GLU A 113 -16.78 -15.84 28.61
CA GLU A 113 -16.59 -16.38 27.28
C GLU A 113 -15.63 -15.53 26.42
N GLY A 114 -14.32 -15.72 26.62
CA GLY A 114 -13.29 -15.22 25.73
C GLY A 114 -13.38 -16.00 24.44
N ARG A 115 -14.27 -15.56 23.54
CA ARG A 115 -14.33 -16.03 22.15
C ARG A 115 -12.90 -16.04 21.62
N SER A 116 -12.33 -17.21 21.40
CA SER A 116 -11.07 -17.37 20.70
C SER A 116 -11.29 -16.88 19.28
N GLN A 117 -11.15 -15.56 19.10
CA GLN A 117 -11.23 -14.92 17.81
C GLN A 117 -10.03 -15.44 17.04
N GLU A 118 -10.27 -16.43 16.17
CA GLU A 118 -9.24 -16.99 15.32
C GLU A 118 -8.59 -15.83 14.57
N VAL A 119 -7.35 -15.52 14.94
CA VAL A 119 -6.57 -14.47 14.29
C VAL A 119 -6.38 -14.95 12.85
N LYS A 120 -7.11 -14.33 11.91
CA LYS A 120 -6.96 -14.60 10.49
C LYS A 120 -5.52 -14.25 10.11
N LEU A 121 -4.74 -15.27 9.80
CA LEU A 121 -3.37 -15.09 9.34
C LEU A 121 -3.40 -14.63 7.89
N CYS A 122 -2.49 -13.71 7.55
CA CYS A 122 -2.33 -13.27 6.18
C CYS A 122 -1.96 -14.46 5.29
N PRO A 123 -2.65 -14.68 4.16
CA PRO A 123 -2.36 -15.81 3.27
C PRO A 123 -0.96 -15.74 2.65
N ILE A 124 -0.36 -14.55 2.59
CA ILE A 124 0.97 -14.27 2.01
C ILE A 124 2.05 -14.28 3.10
N HIS A 125 1.93 -13.39 4.10
CA HIS A 125 2.96 -13.20 5.13
C HIS A 125 2.85 -14.17 6.32
N ARG A 126 1.79 -14.99 6.39
CA ARG A 126 1.54 -16.02 7.43
C ARG A 126 1.47 -15.53 8.88
N GLY A 127 1.63 -14.23 9.12
CA GLY A 127 1.42 -13.57 10.39
C GLY A 127 0.16 -12.71 10.43
N ALA A 128 -0.06 -12.04 11.55
CA ALA A 128 -1.05 -10.97 11.63
C ALA A 128 -0.56 -9.77 10.82
N CYS A 129 -1.33 -9.35 9.81
CA CYS A 129 -1.04 -8.19 8.99
C CYS A 129 -2.09 -7.11 9.17
N SER A 130 -1.69 -5.87 8.87
CA SER A 130 -2.61 -4.76 8.65
C SER A 130 -2.02 -3.78 7.64
N SER A 131 -2.83 -2.80 7.21
CA SER A 131 -2.34 -1.71 6.37
C SER A 131 -1.37 -0.80 7.11
N CYS A 132 -1.59 -0.55 8.41
CA CYS A 132 -0.80 0.41 9.17
C CYS A 132 0.41 -0.22 9.86
N THR A 133 0.26 -1.34 10.56
CA THR A 133 1.34 -1.91 11.39
C THR A 133 2.38 -2.69 10.61
N THR A 134 1.96 -3.38 9.55
CA THR A 134 2.83 -4.23 8.72
C THR A 134 2.85 -3.82 7.26
N PHE A 135 2.09 -2.80 6.84
CA PHE A 135 2.05 -2.30 5.46
C PHE A 135 1.67 -3.34 4.39
N CYS A 136 0.86 -4.33 4.76
CA CYS A 136 0.48 -5.40 3.84
C CYS A 136 -0.42 -4.86 2.72
N LEU A 137 -0.03 -5.07 1.46
CA LEU A 137 -0.77 -4.58 0.29
C LEU A 137 -2.18 -5.17 0.14
N LEU A 138 -2.41 -6.38 0.66
CA LEU A 138 -3.75 -6.98 0.70
C LEU A 138 -4.65 -6.23 1.69
N GLU A 139 -4.14 -5.99 2.89
CA GLU A 139 -4.89 -5.33 3.96
C GLU A 139 -5.13 -3.84 3.65
N SER A 140 -4.21 -3.19 2.92
CA SER A 140 -4.42 -1.82 2.44
C SER A 140 -5.32 -1.73 1.19
N ARG A 141 -5.74 -2.86 0.60
CA ARG A 141 -6.46 -2.92 -0.69
C ARG A 141 -5.69 -2.18 -1.81
N ALA A 142 -4.37 -2.28 -1.78
CA ALA A 142 -3.50 -1.65 -2.78
C ALA A 142 -3.39 -2.47 -4.06
N VAL A 143 -3.54 -3.80 -3.98
CA VAL A 143 -3.33 -4.71 -5.12
C VAL A 143 -4.20 -4.30 -6.32
N GLU A 144 -5.52 -4.16 -6.14
CA GLU A 144 -6.43 -3.79 -7.24
C GLU A 144 -6.05 -2.46 -7.90
N ARG A 145 -5.59 -1.48 -7.11
CA ARG A 145 -5.21 -0.16 -7.61
C ARG A 145 -3.88 -0.21 -8.36
N LEU A 146 -2.91 -0.95 -7.85
CA LEU A 146 -1.64 -1.23 -8.52
C LEU A 146 -1.86 -1.97 -9.84
N LEU A 147 -2.80 -2.90 -9.90
CA LEU A 147 -3.19 -3.57 -11.16
C LEU A 147 -3.82 -2.61 -12.17
N GLY A 148 -4.58 -1.61 -11.68
CA GLY A 148 -5.05 -0.50 -12.51
C GLY A 148 -3.90 0.27 -13.17
N CYS A 149 -2.81 0.51 -12.42
CA CYS A 149 -1.61 1.17 -12.92
C CYS A 149 -0.87 0.40 -14.02
N LEU A 150 -1.05 -0.93 -14.13
CA LEU A 150 -0.43 -1.72 -15.20
C LEU A 150 -1.01 -1.44 -16.60
N LYS A 151 -2.13 -0.69 -16.69
CA LYS A 151 -2.72 -0.24 -17.96
C LYS A 151 -2.31 1.19 -18.33
N HIS A 152 -1.43 1.80 -17.54
CA HIS A 152 -1.04 3.19 -17.67
C HIS A 152 -0.04 3.39 -18.84
N GLU A 153 -0.14 4.49 -19.58
CA GLU A 153 0.75 4.78 -20.72
C GLU A 153 2.18 5.15 -20.28
N GLY A 154 2.30 5.80 -19.11
CA GLY A 154 3.59 6.14 -18.51
C GLY A 154 4.29 4.92 -17.94
N LEU A 155 5.32 4.44 -18.65
CA LEU A 155 6.12 3.25 -18.28
C LEU A 155 6.68 3.31 -16.86
N VAL A 156 7.07 4.50 -16.40
CA VAL A 156 7.60 4.69 -15.03
C VAL A 156 6.58 4.36 -13.95
N VAL A 157 5.27 4.56 -14.21
CA VAL A 157 4.18 4.18 -13.31
C VAL A 157 3.98 2.67 -13.32
N VAL A 158 4.03 2.06 -14.51
CA VAL A 158 3.90 0.61 -14.70
C VAL A 158 5.04 -0.13 -13.99
N GLU A 159 6.27 0.35 -14.13
CA GLU A 159 7.45 -0.20 -13.48
C GLU A 159 7.32 -0.13 -11.96
N ALA A 160 7.02 1.06 -11.41
CA ALA A 160 6.85 1.24 -9.97
C ALA A 160 5.72 0.37 -9.40
N ALA A 161 4.59 0.26 -10.12
CA ALA A 161 3.48 -0.58 -9.70
C ALA A 161 3.84 -2.07 -9.73
N SER A 162 4.60 -2.49 -10.74
CA SER A 162 5.10 -3.87 -10.86
C SER A 162 6.06 -4.21 -9.73
N SER A 163 7.00 -3.31 -9.42
CA SER A 163 7.93 -3.49 -8.30
C SER A 163 7.22 -3.62 -6.95
N ALA A 164 6.18 -2.79 -6.72
CA ALA A 164 5.33 -2.93 -5.54
C ALA A 164 4.61 -4.28 -5.47
N ILE A 165 4.07 -4.79 -6.58
CA ILE A 165 3.42 -6.11 -6.62
C ILE A 165 4.44 -7.23 -6.36
N CYS A 166 5.66 -7.10 -6.86
CA CYS A 166 6.74 -8.08 -6.68
C CYS A 166 7.13 -8.30 -5.22
N THR A 167 6.84 -7.36 -4.30
CA THR A 167 7.10 -7.58 -2.86
C THR A 167 6.29 -8.75 -2.29
N LEU A 168 5.13 -9.05 -2.87
CA LEU A 168 4.30 -10.21 -2.51
C LEU A 168 4.90 -11.54 -2.99
N LEU A 169 5.88 -11.50 -3.88
CA LEU A 169 6.58 -12.65 -4.46
C LEU A 169 8.00 -12.82 -3.89
N ASN A 170 8.29 -12.18 -2.75
CA ASN A 170 9.59 -12.30 -2.08
C ASN A 170 9.92 -13.78 -1.78
N GLU A 171 11.18 -14.18 -1.97
CA GLU A 171 11.66 -15.57 -1.79
C GLU A 171 11.42 -16.14 -0.39
N ARG A 172 11.27 -15.28 0.63
CA ARG A 172 10.98 -15.68 2.01
C ARG A 172 9.50 -16.03 2.23
N LEU A 173 8.65 -15.81 1.24
CA LEU A 173 7.21 -16.03 1.29
C LEU A 173 6.81 -17.34 0.61
N ASP A 174 5.56 -17.75 0.83
CA ASP A 174 4.95 -18.85 0.10
C ASP A 174 4.54 -18.38 -1.30
N VAL A 175 5.48 -18.44 -2.24
CA VAL A 175 5.28 -17.93 -3.61
C VAL A 175 4.05 -18.56 -4.26
N GLU A 176 3.79 -19.85 -4.04
CA GLU A 176 2.59 -20.51 -4.60
C GLU A 176 1.28 -19.91 -4.06
N LYS A 177 1.19 -19.64 -2.75
CA LYS A 177 0.02 -18.96 -2.19
C LYS A 177 -0.09 -17.52 -2.68
N SER A 178 1.02 -16.79 -2.75
CA SER A 178 1.02 -15.44 -3.30
C SER A 178 0.52 -15.42 -4.74
N VAL A 179 1.01 -16.32 -5.60
CA VAL A 179 0.57 -16.44 -6.99
C VAL A 179 -0.92 -16.80 -7.08
N ARG A 180 -1.43 -17.71 -6.22
CA ARG A 180 -2.87 -18.00 -6.15
C ARG A 180 -3.70 -16.76 -5.82
N VAL A 181 -3.33 -16.03 -4.77
CA VAL A 181 -4.03 -14.79 -4.35
C VAL A 181 -3.98 -13.73 -5.46
N LEU A 182 -2.83 -13.57 -6.11
CA LEU A 182 -2.67 -12.63 -7.23
C LEU A 182 -3.50 -13.08 -8.45
N SER A 183 -3.60 -14.38 -8.72
CA SER A 183 -4.44 -14.92 -9.79
C SER A 183 -5.92 -14.68 -9.55
N GLU A 184 -6.39 -14.79 -8.30
CA GLU A 184 -7.76 -14.46 -7.92
C GLU A 184 -8.07 -12.97 -8.15
N ALA A 185 -7.07 -12.10 -8.00
CA ALA A 185 -7.16 -10.67 -8.32
C ALA A 185 -6.96 -10.33 -9.81
N ASP A 186 -6.94 -11.32 -10.71
CA ASP A 186 -6.68 -11.16 -12.16
C ASP A 186 -5.30 -10.53 -12.48
N THR A 187 -4.35 -10.60 -11.55
CA THR A 187 -3.01 -9.97 -11.67
C THR A 187 -2.25 -10.51 -12.88
N LEU A 188 -2.30 -11.83 -13.09
CA LEU A 188 -1.56 -12.49 -14.17
C LEU A 188 -1.97 -11.97 -15.55
N ARG A 189 -3.26 -11.69 -15.78
CA ARG A 189 -3.71 -11.10 -17.05
C ARG A 189 -3.18 -9.69 -17.26
N HIS A 190 -3.10 -8.90 -16.20
CA HIS A 190 -2.59 -7.53 -16.26
C HIS A 190 -1.09 -7.50 -16.54
N VAL A 191 -0.30 -8.30 -15.82
CA VAL A 191 1.15 -8.40 -16.02
C VAL A 191 1.50 -8.94 -17.41
N LEU A 192 0.84 -10.01 -17.86
CA LEU A 192 1.08 -10.58 -19.19
C LEU A 192 0.71 -9.63 -20.34
N ARG A 193 -0.15 -8.63 -20.10
CA ARG A 193 -0.47 -7.60 -21.10
C ARG A 193 0.68 -6.61 -21.27
N VAL A 194 1.43 -6.31 -20.21
CA VAL A 194 2.59 -5.40 -20.25
C VAL A 194 3.78 -6.03 -21.00
N LEU A 195 3.89 -7.36 -20.99
CA LEU A 195 4.99 -8.10 -21.63
C LEU A 195 4.77 -8.41 -23.13
N ARG A 196 3.65 -7.99 -23.70
CA ARG A 196 3.33 -8.16 -25.13
C ARG A 196 3.64 -6.89 -25.90
#